data_AF-A0A1U7TP90-F1
#
_entry.id   AF-A0A1U7TP90-F1
#
_cell.length_a   1.000
_cell.length_b   1.000
_cell.length_c   1.000
_cell.angle_alpha   90.00
_cell.angle_beta   90.00
_cell.angle_gamma   90.00
#
_symmetry.space_group_name_H-M   'P 1'
#
loop_
_entity.id
_entity.type
_entity.pdbx_description
1 polymer ?
#
loop_
_entity_poly.entity_id
_entity_poly.type
_entity_poly.pdbx_seq_one_letter_code
_entity_poly.pdbx_strand_id
1 'polypeptide(L)' 'MEIQTRIANEKYLRAHKEVELLISGFFREIFLQRPDNILEFAADYFTDPRLPNKIHMQLIKDKKAA' A
#
# COMPACT_ATOMS: atom_id res chain seq x y z
N MET A 1 19.72 -6.16 18.08
CA MET A 1 18.62 -6.87 17.38
C MET A 1 17.68 -5.87 16.70
N GLU A 2 17.15 -4.88 17.42
CA GLU A 2 16.19 -3.90 16.90
C GLU A 2 16.66 -3.10 15.66
N ILE A 3 17.90 -2.59 15.68
CA ILE A 3 18.45 -1.81 14.54
C ILE A 3 18.50 -2.65 13.25
N GLN A 4 18.89 -3.92 13.35
CA GLN A 4 18.97 -4.81 12.18
C GLN A 4 17.59 -5.11 11.60
N THR A 5 16.59 -5.30 12.46
CA THR A 5 15.19 -5.47 12.03
C THR A 5 14.67 -4.23 11.31
N ARG A 6 14.95 -3.02 11.82
CA ARG A 6 14.56 -1.77 11.17
C ARG A 6 15.21 -1.61 9.80
N ILE A 7 16.51 -1.90 9.69
CA ILE A 7 17.23 -1.87 8.40
C ILE A 7 16.65 -2.88 7.42
N ALA A 8 16.34 -4.10 7.86
CA ALA A 8 15.74 -5.12 7.00
C ALA A 8 14.35 -4.71 6.51
N ASN A 9 13.52 -4.15 7.39
CA ASN A 9 12.20 -3.64 7.03
C ASN A 9 12.31 -2.50 6.01
N GLU A 10 13.21 -1.53 6.20
CA GLU A 10 13.40 -0.46 5.23
C GLU A 10 13.88 -0.97 3.86
N LYS A 11 14.78 -1.96 3.85
CA LYS A 11 15.22 -2.59 2.59
C LYS A 11 14.07 -3.28 1.88
N TYR A 12 13.23 -3.99 2.63
CA TYR A 12 12.02 -4.61 2.09
C TYR A 12 11.08 -3.55 1.52
N LEU A 13 10.73 -2.53 2.29
CA LEU A 13 9.84 -1.45 1.83
C LEU A 13 10.36 -0.75 0.56
N ARG A 14 11.69 -0.54 0.45
CA ARG A 14 12.31 0.05 -0.75
C ARG A 14 12.34 -0.87 -1.97
N ALA A 15 12.45 -2.18 -1.76
CA ALA A 15 12.53 -3.15 -2.87
C ALA A 15 11.15 -3.56 -3.41
N HIS A 16 10.09 -3.38 -2.62
CA HIS A 16 8.76 -3.92 -2.88
C HIS A 16 7.76 -2.81 -3.22
N LYS A 17 7.67 -2.49 -4.53
CA LYS A 17 6.80 -1.43 -5.07
C LYS A 17 5.30 -1.68 -4.78
N GLU A 18 4.90 -2.92 -4.54
CA GLU A 18 3.55 -3.25 -4.09
C GLU A 18 3.16 -2.54 -2.79
N VAL A 19 4.10 -2.36 -1.86
CA VAL A 19 3.84 -1.71 -0.57
C VAL A 19 3.67 -0.21 -0.77
N GLU A 20 4.47 0.40 -1.65
CA GLU A 20 4.32 1.81 -2.04
C GLU A 20 2.95 2.07 -2.66
N LEU A 21 2.51 1.22 -3.60
CA LEU A 21 1.20 1.33 -4.24
C LEU A 21 0.05 1.15 -3.24
N LEU A 22 0.20 0.22 -2.29
CA LEU A 22 -0.80 -0.04 -1.26
C LEU A 22 -0.99 1.18 -0.34
N ILE A 23 0.12 1.77 0.14
CA ILE A 23 0.11 2.91 1.05
C ILE A 23 -0.35 4.19 0.32
N SER A 24 0.19 4.47 -0.87
CA SER A 24 -0.20 5.65 -1.65
C SER A 24 -1.67 5.61 -2.09
N GLY A 25 -2.16 4.44 -2.49
CA GLY A 25 -3.58 4.22 -2.79
C GLY A 25 -4.47 4.50 -1.58
N PHE A 26 -4.09 4.03 -0.39
CA PHE A 26 -4.84 4.27 0.83
C PHE A 26 -4.92 5.76 1.18
N PHE A 27 -3.80 6.47 1.17
CA PHE A 27 -3.78 7.91 1.43
C PHE A 27 -4.60 8.69 0.40
N ARG A 28 -4.52 8.31 -0.88
CA ARG A 28 -5.33 8.92 -1.93
C ARG A 28 -6.82 8.82 -1.61
N GLU A 29 -7.30 7.66 -1.20
CA GLU A 29 -8.71 7.46 -0.85
C GLU A 29 -9.10 8.21 0.43
N ILE A 30 -8.22 8.28 1.45
CA ILE A 30 -8.46 9.13 2.64
C ILE A 30 -8.63 10.60 2.24
N PHE A 31 -7.72 11.14 1.42
CA PHE A 31 -7.78 12.55 1.04
C PHE A 31 -9.00 12.88 0.17
N LEU A 32 -9.45 11.90 -0.62
CA LEU A 32 -10.61 12.04 -1.49
C LEU A 32 -11.92 11.95 -0.69
N GLN A 33 -12.05 10.94 0.17
CA GLN A 33 -13.31 10.63 0.86
C GLN A 33 -13.45 11.35 2.20
N ARG A 34 -12.33 11.79 2.81
CA ARG A 34 -12.26 12.46 4.12
C ARG A 34 -13.12 11.77 5.19
N PRO A 35 -12.86 10.48 5.47
CA PRO A 35 -13.69 9.73 6.41
C PRO A 35 -13.56 10.28 7.83
N ASP A 36 -14.67 10.28 8.58
CA ASP A 36 -14.71 10.69 9.99
C ASP A 36 -13.97 9.68 10.89
N ASN A 37 -13.96 8.40 10.52
CA ASN A 37 -13.27 7.32 11.22
C ASN A 37 -12.21 6.66 10.34
N ILE A 38 -10.95 7.07 10.51
CA ILE A 38 -9.82 6.56 9.73
C ILE A 38 -9.55 5.07 10.00
N LEU A 39 -9.79 4.57 11.21
CA LEU A 39 -9.47 3.19 11.56
C LEU A 39 -10.45 2.20 10.93
N GLU A 40 -11.74 2.54 10.94
CA GLU A 40 -12.77 1.76 10.25
C GLU A 40 -12.56 1.79 8.73
N PHE A 41 -12.24 2.97 8.19
CA PHE A 41 -11.88 3.11 6.79
C PHE A 41 -10.65 2.25 6.40
N ALA A 42 -9.64 2.19 7.27
CA ALA A 42 -8.48 1.32 7.08
C ALA A 42 -8.87 -0.16 7.08
N ALA A 43 -9.73 -0.58 8.01
CA ALA A 43 -10.22 -1.95 8.06
C ALA A 43 -10.91 -2.33 6.75
N ASP A 44 -11.84 -1.50 6.27
CA ASP A 44 -12.56 -1.75 5.01
C ASP A 44 -11.62 -1.76 3.81
N TYR A 45 -10.71 -0.80 3.72
CA TYR A 45 -9.77 -0.69 2.61
C TYR A 45 -8.82 -1.90 2.55
N PHE A 46 -8.14 -2.24 3.65
CA PHE A 46 -7.14 -3.30 3.67
C PHE A 46 -7.72 -4.71 3.69
N THR A 47 -9.01 -4.87 4.03
CA THR A 47 -9.72 -6.16 3.96
C THR A 47 -10.52 -6.37 2.68
N ASP A 48 -10.57 -5.39 1.75
CA ASP A 48 -11.21 -5.56 0.43
C ASP A 48 -10.54 -6.75 -0.31
N PRO A 49 -11.25 -7.86 -0.57
CA PRO A 49 -10.68 -9.04 -1.22
C PRO A 49 -10.20 -8.76 -2.65
N ARG A 50 -10.61 -7.64 -3.25
CA ARG A 50 -10.19 -7.22 -4.59
C ARG A 50 -8.90 -6.41 -4.56
N LEU A 51 -8.47 -5.90 -3.40
CA LEU A 51 -7.28 -5.05 -3.27
C LEU A 51 -6.01 -5.74 -3.81
N PRO A 52 -5.71 -7.01 -3.49
CA PRO A 52 -4.52 -7.67 -4.03
C PRO A 52 -4.47 -7.66 -5.57
N ASN A 53 -5.60 -7.94 -6.22
CA ASN A 53 -5.69 -7.91 -7.67
C ASN A 53 -5.54 -6.49 -8.24
N LYS A 54 -6.13 -5.47 -7.60
CA LYS A 54 -5.95 -4.07 -7.98
C LYS A 54 -4.47 -3.66 -7.97
N ILE A 55 -3.74 -4.01 -6.91
CA ILE A 55 -2.30 -3.73 -6.79
C ILE A 55 -1.50 -4.50 -7.84
N HIS A 56 -1.80 -5.80 -8.05
CA HIS A 56 -1.12 -6.61 -9.05
C HIS A 56 -1.28 -6.04 -10.47
N MET A 57 -2.49 -5.63 -10.83
CA MET A 57 -2.76 -5.02 -12.13
C MET A 57 -2.02 -3.68 -12.29
N GLN A 58 -1.90 -2.89 -11.23
CA GLN A 58 -1.13 -1.64 -11.27
C GLN A 58 0.37 -1.91 -11.43
N LEU A 59 0.93 -2.91 -10.75
CA LEU A 59 2.33 -3.32 -10.93
C LEU A 59 2.63 -3.73 -12.37
N ILE A 60 1.74 -4.49 -13.01
CA ILE A 60 1.90 -4.87 -14.42
C ILE A 60 1.90 -3.64 -15.32
N LYS A 61 1.00 -2.68 -15.08
CA LYS A 61 0.94 -1.44 -15.86
C LYS A 61 2.21 -0.62 -15.71
N ASP A 62 2.68 -0.42 -14.48
CA ASP A 62 3.90 0.32 -14.18
C ASP A 62 5.14 -0.31 -14.84
N LYS A 63 5.23 -1.66 -14.84
CA LYS A 63 6.30 -2.39 -15.52
C LYS A 63 6.28 -2.26 -17.04
N LYS A 64 5.10 -2.05 -17.64
CA LYS A 64 4.96 -1.84 -19.09
C LYS A 64 5.26 -0.40 -19.52
N ALA A 65 5.22 0.55 -18.59
CA ALA A 65 5.43 1.97 -18.84
C ALA A 65 6.88 2.44 -18.59
N ALA A 66 7.72 1.58 -18.02
CA ALA A 66 9.15 1.78 -17.80
C ALA A 66 9.97 1.14 -18.93
#